data_AF-A0A958PN25-F1
#
_entry.id   AF-A0A958PN25-F1
#
_cell.length_a   1.000
_cell.length_b   1.000
_cell.length_c   1.000
_cell.angle_alpha   90.00
_cell.angle_beta   90.00
_cell.angle_gamma   90.00
#
_symmetry.space_group_name_H-M   'P 1'
#
loop_
_entity.id
_entity.type
_entity.pdbx_description
1 polymer ?
#
loop_
_entity_poly.entity_id
_entity_poly.type
_entity_poly.pdbx_seq_one_letter_code
_entity_poly.pdbx_strand_id
1 'polypeptide(L)' 'MIGADGSQLGIMETRKALEMAQNLGLDLCEVSPKAKPPVCKILDYGKFKYEQKKKKSAAKKKQAVTTLKEVQFR' A
#
# COMPACT_ATOMS: atom_id res chain seq x y z
N MET A 1 3.08 -8.67 -10.95
CA MET A 1 4.23 -8.32 -10.10
C MET A 1 4.73 -6.93 -10.44
N ILE A 2 5.09 -6.16 -9.42
CA ILE A 2 5.72 -4.84 -9.54
C ILE A 2 7.10 -4.89 -8.87
N GLY A 3 8.13 -4.44 -9.57
CA GLY A 3 9.50 -4.32 -9.06
C GLY A 3 9.65 -3.20 -8.01
N ALA A 4 10.81 -3.17 -7.36
CA ALA A 4 11.13 -2.18 -6.32
C ALA A 4 11.19 -0.74 -6.84
N ASP A 5 11.56 -0.59 -8.11
CA ASP A 5 11.61 0.66 -8.88
C ASP A 5 10.23 1.12 -9.39
N GLY A 6 9.19 0.29 -9.23
CA GLY A 6 7.87 0.51 -9.79
C GLY A 6 7.66 -0.09 -11.18
N SER A 7 8.65 -0.79 -11.75
CA SER A 7 8.52 -1.46 -13.05
C SER A 7 7.49 -2.59 -13.00
N GLN A 8 6.64 -2.67 -14.01
CA GLN A 8 5.67 -3.77 -14.14
C GLN A 8 6.37 -5.01 -14.73
N LEU A 9 6.69 -5.98 -13.88
CA LEU A 9 7.38 -7.21 -14.27
C LEU A 9 6.41 -8.31 -14.78
N GLY A 10 5.12 -8.02 -14.86
CA GLY A 10 4.10 -8.95 -15.38
C GLY A 10 3.73 -10.07 -14.39
N ILE A 11 3.17 -11.16 -14.91
CA ILE A 11 2.77 -12.34 -14.12
C ILE A 11 3.99 -13.26 -14.02
N MET A 12 4.30 -13.73 -12.82
CA MET A 12 5.36 -14.70 -12.62
C MET A 12 5.12 -15.59 -11.41
N GLU A 13 5.85 -16.69 -11.37
CA GLU A 13 5.91 -17.65 -10.26
C GLU A 13 6.33 -16.97 -8.95
N THR A 14 5.67 -17.35 -7.85
CA THR A 14 5.94 -16.84 -6.50
C THR A 14 7.40 -17.07 -6.10
N ARG A 15 7.99 -18.22 -6.45
CA ARG A 15 9.38 -18.54 -6.13
C ARG A 15 10.35 -17.53 -6.73
N LYS A 16 10.19 -17.22 -8.02
CA LYS A 16 11.03 -16.25 -8.73
C LYS A 16 10.87 -14.84 -8.13
N ALA A 17 9.66 -14.49 -7.73
CA ALA A 17 9.38 -13.23 -7.07
C ALA A 17 10.07 -13.11 -5.69
N LEU A 18 10.09 -14.20 -4.91
CA LEU A 18 10.79 -14.29 -3.63
C LEU A 18 12.31 -14.19 -3.80
N GLU A 19 12.88 -14.90 -4.77
CA GLU A 19 14.31 -14.84 -5.08
C GLU A 19 14.75 -13.42 -5.44
N MET A 20 13.97 -12.71 -6.28
CA MET A 20 14.28 -11.32 -6.61
C MET A 20 14.19 -10.39 -5.39
N ALA A 21 13.20 -10.57 -4.52
CA ALA A 21 13.09 -9.78 -3.30
C ALA A 21 14.31 -10.01 -2.38
N GLN A 22 14.71 -11.27 -2.19
CA GLN A 22 15.89 -11.65 -1.40
C GLN A 22 17.18 -11.08 -1.97
N ASN A 23 17.37 -11.16 -3.29
CA ASN A 23 18.56 -10.59 -3.97
C ASN A 23 18.68 -9.08 -3.80
N LEU A 24 17.54 -8.39 -3.63
CA LEU A 24 17.50 -6.95 -3.40
C LEU A 24 17.51 -6.58 -1.91
N GLY A 25 17.47 -7.55 -0.99
CA GLY A 25 17.34 -7.31 0.44
C GLY A 25 16.00 -6.66 0.83
N LEU A 26 14.95 -6.89 0.04
CA LEU A 26 13.61 -6.31 0.23
C LEU A 26 12.57 -7.41 0.47
N ASP A 27 11.34 -7.01 0.81
CA ASP A 27 10.24 -7.95 1.04
C ASP A 27 9.34 -8.09 -0.20
N LEU A 28 8.86 -9.30 -0.45
CA LEU A 28 7.76 -9.54 -1.38
C LEU A 28 6.43 -9.32 -0.65
N CYS A 29 5.73 -8.22 -0.94
CA CYS A 29 4.45 -7.90 -0.31
C CYS A 29 3.28 -8.06 -1.28
N GLU A 30 2.25 -8.78 -0.87
CA GLU A 30 0.97 -8.85 -1.58
C GLU A 30 0.17 -7.57 -1.36
N VAL A 31 0.06 -6.73 -2.38
CA VAL A 31 -0.66 -5.44 -2.28
C VAL A 31 -2.13 -5.56 -2.65
N SER A 32 -2.49 -6.52 -3.51
CA SER A 32 -3.88 -6.79 -3.88
C SER A 32 -4.12 -8.29 -3.99
N PRO A 33 -4.58 -8.94 -2.90
CA PRO A 33 -4.90 -10.37 -2.92
C PRO A 33 -6.23 -10.67 -3.63
N LYS A 34 -7.08 -9.65 -3.86
CA LYS A 34 -8.38 -9.82 -4.51
C LYS A 34 -8.31 -9.90 -6.03
N ALA A 35 -7.18 -9.52 -6.62
CA ALA A 35 -6.97 -9.60 -8.06
C ALA A 35 -6.69 -11.05 -8.48
N LYS A 36 -7.07 -11.42 -9.71
CA LYS A 36 -6.72 -12.69 -10.35
C LYS A 36 -5.88 -12.39 -11.60
N PRO A 37 -4.57 -12.65 -11.58
CA PRO A 37 -3.74 -13.16 -10.49
C PRO A 37 -3.46 -12.11 -9.37
N PRO A 38 -3.09 -12.54 -8.15
CA PRO A 38 -2.77 -11.62 -7.06
C PRO A 38 -1.61 -10.69 -7.45
N VAL A 39 -1.69 -9.44 -7.01
CA VAL A 39 -0.67 -8.43 -7.32
C VAL A 39 0.31 -8.34 -6.16
N CYS A 40 1.52 -8.84 -6.39
CA CYS A 40 2.66 -8.70 -5.48
C CYS A 40 3.57 -7.55 -5.92
N LYS A 41 4.17 -6.84 -4.94
CA LYS A 41 5.14 -5.77 -5.13
C LYS A 41 6.36 -6.03 -4.25
N ILE A 42 7.57 -5.85 -4.79
CA ILE A 42 8.79 -5.84 -3.99
C ILE A 42 8.92 -4.47 -3.33
N LEU A 43 8.97 -4.43 -1.99
CA LEU A 43 9.11 -3.20 -1.21
C LEU A 43 9.60 -3.49 0.21
N ASP A 44 10.11 -2.48 0.90
CA ASP A 44 10.37 -2.55 2.35
C ASP A 44 9.05 -2.37 3.11
N TYR A 45 8.62 -3.43 3.81
CA TYR A 45 7.34 -3.40 4.52
C TYR A 45 7.32 -2.40 5.68
N GLY A 46 8.44 -2.24 6.39
CA GLY A 46 8.59 -1.32 7.52
C GLY A 46 8.42 0.13 7.08
N LYS A 47 9.14 0.52 6.03
CA LYS A 47 9.04 1.86 5.43
C LYS A 47 7.64 2.12 4.88
N PHE A 48 7.08 1.15 4.15
CA PHE A 48 5.72 1.27 3.59
C PHE A 48 4.66 1.47 4.67
N LYS A 49 4.71 0.70 5.77
CA LYS A 49 3.78 0.83 6.89
C LYS A 49 3.88 2.20 7.55
N TYR A 50 5.09 2.73 7.71
CA TYR A 50 5.31 4.07 8.24
C TYR A 50 4.72 5.14 7.33
N GLU A 51 4.99 5.09 6.03
CA GLU A 51 4.46 6.04 5.05
C GLU A 51 2.93 5.98 4.96
N GLN A 52 2.35 4.79 4.97
CA GLN A 52 0.90 4.60 5.01
C GLN A 52 0.28 5.20 6.28
N LYS A 53 0.91 5.03 7.45
CA LYS A 53 0.45 5.66 8.69
C LYS A 53 0.53 7.18 8.60
N LYS A 54 1.66 7.72 8.13
CA LYS A 54 1.86 9.18 7.93
C LYS A 54 0.82 9.76 6.97
N LYS A 55 0.58 9.09 5.83
CA LYS A 55 -0.43 9.48 4.84
C LYS A 55 -1.86 9.43 5.41
N LYS A 56 -2.22 8.38 6.16
CA LYS A 56 -3.53 8.28 6.83
C LYS A 56 -3.72 9.38 7.86
N SER A 57 -2.70 9.70 8.66
CA SER A 57 -2.75 10.79 9.63
C SER A 57 -2.90 12.15 8.94
N ALA A 58 -2.18 12.39 7.84
CA ALA A 58 -2.32 13.61 7.05
C ALA A 58 -3.72 13.73 6.41
N ALA A 59 -4.27 12.62 5.89
CA ALA A 59 -5.61 12.59 5.32
C ALA A 59 -6.70 12.86 6.38
N LYS A 60 -6.59 12.26 7.57
CA LYS A 60 -7.50 12.55 8.69
C LYS A 60 -7.45 14.00 9.14
N LYS A 61 -6.26 14.63 9.18
CA LYS A 61 -6.12 16.05 9.51
C LYS A 61 -6.72 16.98 8.44
N LYS A 62 -6.72 16.56 7.17
CA LYS A 62 -7.31 17.32 6.06
C LYS A 62 -8.81 17.10 5.89
N GLN A 63 -9.39 16.06 6.50
CA GLN A 63 -10.84 15.88 6.51
C GLN A 63 -11.45 16.99 7.38
N ALA A 64 -12.08 17.97 6.71
CA ALA A 64 -12.90 18.96 7.39
C ALA A 64 -14.06 18.22 8.08
N VAL A 65 -14.01 18.16 9.42
CA VAL A 65 -15.12 17.66 10.23
C VAL A 65 -16.18 18.77 10.23
N THR A 66 -17.04 18.78 9.21
CA THR A 66 -18.20 19.67 9.18
C THR A 66 -19.21 19.14 10.19
N THR A 67 -19.10 19.61 11.43
CA THR A 67 -20.13 19.38 12.44
C THR A 67 -21.33 20.24 12.08
N LEU A 68 -22.39 19.63 11.54
CA LEU A 68 -23.68 20.30 11.39
C LEU A 68 -24.16 20.72 12.78
N LYS A 69 -24.28 22.02 13.03
CA LYS A 69 -24.94 22.57 14.21
C LYS A 69 -26.36 22.89 13.80
N GLU A 70 -27.28 21.95 13.99
CA GLU A 70 -28.71 22.23 13.83
C GLU A 70 -29.16 23.10 15.01
N VAL A 71 -29.72 24.28 14.71
CA VAL A 71 -30.26 25.22 15.71
C VAL A 71 -31.78 25.07 15.70
N GLN A 72 -32.34 24.53 16.77
CA GLN A 72 -33.79 24.36 16.93
C GLN A 72 -34.41 25.68 17.39
N PHE A 73 -35.29 26.27 16.58
CA PHE A 73 -36.09 27.44 16.98
C PHE A 73 -37.38 27.00 17.71
N ARG A 74 -37.75 27.78 18.73
CA ARG A 74 -38.89 27.58 19.65
C ARG A 74 -40.20 28.04 19.05
#